data_AF-A0A2P2CXM1-F1
#
_entry.id   AF-A0A2P2CXM1-F1
#
_cell.length_a   1.000
_cell.length_b   1.000
_cell.length_c   1.000
_cell.angle_alpha   90.00
_cell.angle_beta   90.00
_cell.angle_gamma   90.00
#
_symmetry.space_group_name_H-M   'P 1'
#
loop_
_entity.id
_entity.type
_entity.pdbx_description
1 polymer ?
#
loop_
_entity_poly.entity_id
_entity_poly.type
_entity_poly.pdbx_seq_one_letter_code
_entity_poly.pdbx_strand_id
1 'polypeptide(L)'
;MDFDNEVQFVRRVNLSCLYSPYSLMDKDTSTAWSEGVEGDGLGEVVLAYVDVQKPIKIWTGFGKNQKLFLANNRPKVIRVYVLEAGYYGVGESNFVLGKFKSLGVHEIALLDVNGYQKLNIPLYKLNPIGIGSGADKQYMRESILAIEIVSVYKGEKYSDTLITEVSNE
;
A
#
# COMPACT_ATOMS: atom_id res chain seq x y z
N MET A 1 -10.67 -11.30 0.34
CA MET A 1 -9.62 -12.33 0.19
C MET A 1 -9.52 -13.01 1.52
N ASP A 2 -9.83 -14.31 1.56
CA ASP A 2 -9.51 -15.13 2.72
C ASP A 2 -8.04 -15.54 2.56
N PHE A 3 -7.19 -15.00 3.42
CA PHE A 3 -5.77 -15.35 3.42
C PHE A 3 -5.62 -16.66 4.17
N ASP A 4 -6.03 -17.80 3.59
CA ASP A 4 -5.82 -19.12 4.20
C ASP A 4 -4.32 -19.48 4.39
N ASN A 5 -3.41 -18.60 3.95
CA ASN A 5 -1.97 -18.62 4.21
C ASN A 5 -1.48 -17.54 5.20
N GLU A 6 -2.38 -16.89 5.95
CA GLU A 6 -2.07 -15.83 6.92
C GLU A 6 -0.95 -16.25 7.87
N VAL A 7 -0.96 -17.50 8.35
CA VAL A 7 0.06 -18.01 9.29
C VAL A 7 1.48 -17.98 8.70
N GLN A 8 1.65 -18.35 7.43
CA GLN A 8 2.97 -18.34 6.77
C GLN A 8 3.42 -16.92 6.44
N PHE A 9 2.49 -16.05 6.02
CA PHE A 9 2.79 -14.65 5.75
C PHE A 9 3.15 -13.90 7.04
N VAL A 10 2.36 -14.02 8.11
CA VAL A 10 2.64 -13.45 9.43
C VAL A 10 4.00 -13.90 9.95
N ARG A 11 4.38 -15.18 9.76
CA ARG A 11 5.71 -15.67 10.13
C ARG A 11 6.84 -14.96 9.36
N ARG A 12 6.67 -14.69 8.06
CA ARG A 12 7.65 -13.94 7.25
C ARG A 12 7.72 -12.47 7.64
N VAL A 13 6.59 -11.85 7.95
CA VAL A 13 6.52 -10.46 8.43
C VAL A 13 7.25 -10.30 9.76
N ASN A 14 7.05 -11.25 10.69
CA ASN A 14 7.79 -11.29 11.96
C ASN A 14 9.31 -11.45 11.76
N LEU A 15 9.74 -12.15 10.70
CA LEU A 15 11.16 -12.28 10.34
C LEU A 15 11.74 -10.99 9.72
N SER A 16 10.90 -10.12 9.15
CA SER A 16 11.28 -8.81 8.59
C SER A 16 11.20 -7.66 9.61
N CYS A 17 11.21 -7.97 10.91
CA CYS A 17 11.03 -6.99 11.99
C CYS A 17 9.72 -6.19 11.94
N LEU A 18 8.67 -6.69 11.26
CA LEU A 18 7.36 -6.04 11.10
C LEU A 18 7.31 -4.81 10.16
N TYR A 19 8.37 -4.55 9.37
CA TYR A 19 8.44 -3.36 8.50
C TYR A 19 8.18 -3.64 7.01
N SER A 20 7.59 -4.78 6.70
CA SER A 20 7.35 -5.20 5.31
C SER A 20 6.20 -4.43 4.64
N PRO A 21 6.09 -4.45 3.30
CA PRO A 21 4.93 -3.90 2.60
C PRO A 21 3.58 -4.49 3.02
N TYR A 22 3.55 -5.69 3.62
CA TYR A 22 2.32 -6.24 4.16
C TYR A 22 1.78 -5.43 5.34
N SER A 23 2.67 -4.81 6.12
CA SER A 23 2.35 -4.06 7.34
C SER A 23 1.69 -2.71 7.10
N LEU A 24 1.45 -2.33 5.83
CA LEU A 24 0.58 -1.20 5.50
C LEU A 24 -0.83 -1.64 5.07
N MET A 25 -1.12 -2.94 5.11
CA MET A 25 -2.40 -3.52 4.68
C MET A 25 -2.89 -4.61 5.65
N ASP A 26 -2.26 -4.74 6.82
CA ASP A 26 -2.55 -5.80 7.79
C ASP A 26 -3.66 -5.41 8.77
N LYS A 27 -4.14 -4.15 8.70
CA LYS A 27 -5.18 -3.55 9.56
C LYS A 27 -4.74 -3.40 11.02
N ASP A 28 -3.46 -3.58 11.33
CA ASP A 28 -2.88 -3.35 12.63
C ASP A 28 -2.17 -1.99 12.64
N THR A 29 -2.79 -0.98 13.22
CA THR A 29 -2.21 0.37 13.27
C THR A 29 -1.00 0.48 14.21
N SER A 30 -0.58 -0.62 14.83
CA SER A 30 0.64 -0.74 15.63
C SER A 30 1.85 -1.29 14.85
N THR A 31 1.67 -1.66 13.58
CA THR A 31 2.72 -1.98 12.61
C THR A 31 2.86 -0.84 11.58
N ALA A 32 3.88 -0.90 10.73
CA ALA A 32 4.06 0.04 9.63
C ALA A 32 5.07 -0.52 8.62
N TRP A 33 4.94 -0.16 7.34
CA TRP A 33 6.02 -0.34 6.38
C TRP A 33 7.14 0.70 6.61
N SER A 34 8.39 0.29 6.40
CA SER A 34 9.56 1.19 6.32
C SER A 34 10.23 1.08 4.95
N GLU A 35 10.71 2.20 4.44
CA GLU A 35 11.31 2.33 3.12
C GLU A 35 12.55 1.43 2.90
N GLY A 36 13.37 1.21 3.94
CA GLY A 36 14.42 0.19 3.96
C GLY A 36 15.78 0.60 3.39
N VAL A 37 16.02 1.89 3.12
CA VAL A 37 17.29 2.47 2.67
C VAL A 37 17.85 3.46 3.70
N GLU A 38 19.11 3.88 3.52
CA GLU A 38 19.66 4.92 4.37
C GLU A 38 19.10 6.30 3.97
N GLY A 39 18.73 7.11 4.97
CA GLY A 39 18.26 8.47 4.77
C GLY A 39 16.73 8.56 4.81
N ASP A 40 16.15 9.44 3.98
CA ASP A 40 14.73 9.79 4.05
C ASP A 40 13.81 8.90 3.19
N GLY A 41 14.37 7.96 2.44
CA GLY A 41 13.62 7.13 1.48
C GLY A 41 12.97 7.89 0.34
N LEU A 42 13.52 9.05 -0.07
CA LEU A 42 12.98 9.80 -1.21
C LEU A 42 13.14 8.99 -2.50
N GLY A 43 12.06 8.85 -3.26
CA GLY A 43 12.01 8.03 -4.48
C GLY A 43 11.70 6.55 -4.21
N GLU A 44 11.70 6.10 -2.96
CA GLU A 44 11.28 4.74 -2.63
C GLU A 44 9.78 4.55 -2.85
N VAL A 45 9.41 3.34 -3.28
CA VAL A 45 8.07 3.01 -3.72
C VAL A 45 7.54 1.78 -3.00
N VAL A 46 6.31 1.87 -2.52
CA VAL A 46 5.57 0.72 -1.99
C VAL A 46 4.29 0.46 -2.78
N LEU A 47 3.95 -0.82 -2.93
CA LEU A 47 2.72 -1.25 -3.60
C LEU A 47 1.64 -1.55 -2.57
N ALA A 48 0.49 -0.89 -2.71
CA ALA A 48 -0.70 -1.11 -1.91
C ALA A 48 -1.83 -1.71 -2.76
N TYR A 49 -2.39 -2.82 -2.32
CA TYR A 49 -3.57 -3.44 -2.93
C TYR A 49 -4.83 -2.76 -2.42
N VAL A 50 -5.53 -2.05 -3.31
CA VAL A 50 -6.77 -1.34 -3.00
C VAL A 50 -7.69 -1.36 -4.21
N ASP A 51 -9.00 -1.27 -3.98
CA ASP A 51 -10.00 -1.11 -5.04
C ASP A 51 -10.15 0.37 -5.41
N VAL A 52 -9.59 0.78 -6.55
CA VAL A 52 -9.60 2.20 -6.98
C VAL A 52 -10.97 2.67 -7.51
N GLN A 53 -11.97 1.78 -7.51
CA GLN A 53 -13.37 2.15 -7.75
C GLN A 53 -14.05 2.67 -6.48
N LYS A 54 -13.39 2.58 -5.31
CA LYS A 54 -13.89 3.04 -4.02
C LYS A 54 -12.96 4.10 -3.42
N PRO A 55 -13.44 4.95 -2.51
CA PRO A 55 -12.57 5.85 -1.76
C PRO A 55 -11.48 5.09 -1.01
N ILE A 56 -10.31 5.72 -0.89
CA ILE A 56 -9.11 5.15 -0.26
C ILE A 56 -8.65 6.10 0.83
N LYS A 57 -8.18 5.54 1.93
CA LYS A 57 -7.58 6.24 3.07
C LYS A 57 -6.15 5.75 3.31
N ILE A 58 -5.34 6.64 3.87
CA ILE A 58 -3.95 6.38 4.21
C ILE A 58 -3.67 6.89 5.63
N TRP A 59 -2.81 6.19 6.36
CA TRP A 59 -2.24 6.62 7.63
C TRP A 59 -0.70 6.61 7.49
N THR A 60 -0.10 7.79 7.49
CA THR A 60 1.36 7.99 7.35
C THR A 60 2.09 8.01 8.69
N GLY A 61 3.39 7.72 8.66
CA GLY A 61 4.24 7.64 9.85
C GLY A 61 4.13 6.30 10.55
N PHE A 62 4.57 6.24 11.81
CA PHE A 62 4.43 5.06 12.65
C PHE A 62 3.30 5.25 13.68
N GLY A 63 2.12 4.73 13.35
CA GLY A 63 0.84 5.03 14.00
C GLY A 63 0.69 4.51 15.44
N LYS A 64 1.53 3.55 15.84
CA LYS A 64 1.47 2.86 17.13
C LYS A 64 1.30 3.78 18.34
N ASN A 65 1.96 4.94 18.33
CA ASN A 65 1.72 6.01 19.31
C ASN A 65 2.34 7.32 18.83
N GLN A 66 1.95 8.43 19.47
CA GLN A 66 2.41 9.77 19.11
C GLN A 66 3.94 9.93 19.18
N LYS A 67 4.59 9.27 20.15
CA LYS A 67 6.05 9.34 20.29
C LYS A 67 6.76 8.71 19.09
N LEU A 68 6.30 7.55 18.62
CA LEU A 68 6.87 6.89 17.45
C LEU A 68 6.54 7.62 16.15
N PHE A 69 5.33 8.18 16.04
CA PHE A 69 4.92 9.02 14.92
C PHE A 69 5.87 10.22 14.73
N LEU A 70 6.19 10.94 15.81
CA LEU A 70 7.09 12.09 15.78
C LEU A 70 8.57 11.69 15.64
N ALA A 71 8.96 10.54 16.19
CA ALA A 71 10.35 10.09 16.15
C ALA A 71 10.85 9.75 14.73
N ASN A 72 9.97 9.34 13.82
CA ASN A 72 10.32 8.90 12.47
C ASN A 72 9.86 9.90 11.40
N ASN A 73 10.39 9.79 10.18
CA ASN A 73 9.89 10.55 9.05
C ASN A 73 8.48 10.09 8.66
N ARG A 74 7.71 11.03 8.10
CA ARG A 74 6.33 10.82 7.68
C ARG A 74 6.17 11.38 6.26
N PRO A 75 5.59 10.65 5.29
CA PRO A 75 5.37 11.20 3.97
C PRO A 75 4.55 12.50 4.01
N LYS A 76 5.09 13.55 3.38
CA LYS A 76 4.46 14.87 3.25
C LYS A 76 3.85 15.06 1.88
N VAL A 77 4.62 14.72 0.84
CA VAL A 77 4.12 14.64 -0.52
C VAL A 77 4.43 13.25 -1.04
N ILE A 78 3.43 12.63 -1.65
CA ILE A 78 3.56 11.34 -2.32
C ILE A 78 3.16 11.47 -3.78
N ARG A 79 3.75 10.65 -4.64
CA ARG A 79 3.28 10.44 -6.00
C ARG A 79 2.66 9.07 -6.09
N VAL A 80 1.40 9.03 -6.51
CA VAL A 80 0.60 7.82 -6.60
C VAL A 80 0.40 7.45 -8.06
N TYR A 81 0.93 6.30 -8.46
CA TYR A 81 0.64 5.70 -9.76
C TYR A 81 -0.51 4.71 -9.58
N VAL A 82 -1.61 4.97 -10.28
CA VAL A 82 -2.78 4.09 -10.27
C VAL A 82 -2.59 3.02 -11.33
N LEU A 83 -2.51 1.76 -10.91
CA LEU A 83 -2.25 0.63 -11.79
C LEU A 83 -3.46 -0.31 -11.83
N GLU A 84 -3.83 -0.70 -13.04
CA GLU A 84 -4.79 -1.77 -13.32
C GLU A 84 -4.03 -3.02 -13.76
N ALA A 85 -4.37 -4.19 -13.21
CA ALA A 85 -3.83 -5.45 -13.70
C ALA A 85 -4.55 -5.86 -15.00
N GLY A 86 -3.79 -6.25 -16.02
CA GLY A 86 -4.30 -6.84 -17.27
C GLY A 86 -4.23 -8.36 -17.29
N TYR A 87 -3.70 -8.97 -16.23
CA TYR A 87 -3.54 -10.41 -16.08
C TYR A 87 -3.73 -10.81 -14.62
N TYR A 88 -4.40 -11.94 -14.43
CA TYR A 88 -4.59 -12.60 -13.14
C TYR A 88 -4.36 -14.09 -13.32
N GLY A 89 -3.44 -14.65 -12.53
CA GLY A 89 -3.19 -16.08 -12.44
C GLY A 89 -3.35 -16.55 -11.00
N VAL A 90 -3.80 -17.78 -10.81
CA VAL A 90 -3.90 -18.42 -9.50
C VAL A 90 -2.93 -19.59 -9.47
N GLY A 91 -2.12 -19.67 -8.42
CA GLY A 91 -1.37 -20.86 -8.03
C GLY A 91 -1.98 -21.48 -6.77
N GLU A 92 -1.46 -22.63 -6.33
CA GLU A 92 -1.99 -23.37 -5.17
C GLU A 92 -2.00 -22.57 -3.86
N SER A 93 -1.14 -21.55 -3.74
CA SER A 93 -0.95 -20.78 -2.51
C SER A 93 -0.68 -19.29 -2.75
N ASN A 94 -0.80 -18.84 -3.99
CA ASN A 94 -0.54 -17.47 -4.39
C ASN A 94 -1.38 -17.07 -5.60
N PHE A 95 -1.37 -15.78 -5.91
CA PHE A 95 -1.87 -15.27 -7.18
C PHE A 95 -0.79 -14.42 -7.82
N VAL A 96 -0.89 -14.25 -9.13
CA VAL A 96 0.02 -13.45 -9.93
C VAL A 96 -0.80 -12.38 -10.63
N LEU A 97 -0.45 -11.12 -10.38
CA LEU A 97 -0.91 -10.00 -11.19
C LEU A 97 0.17 -9.62 -12.19
N GLY A 98 -0.25 -9.20 -13.38
CA GLY A 98 0.68 -8.76 -14.41
C GLY A 98 0.02 -7.93 -15.49
N LYS A 99 0.81 -7.59 -16.51
CA LYS A 99 0.40 -6.72 -17.62
C LYS A 99 -0.23 -5.41 -17.11
N PHE A 100 0.45 -4.79 -16.14
CA PHE A 100 -0.05 -3.58 -15.52
C PHE A 100 -0.19 -2.45 -16.52
N LYS A 101 -1.30 -1.72 -16.43
CA LYS A 101 -1.56 -0.49 -17.17
C LYS A 101 -1.68 0.65 -16.17
N SER A 102 -0.94 1.73 -16.41
CA SER A 102 -1.15 2.97 -15.66
C SER A 102 -2.44 3.64 -16.11
N LEU A 103 -3.33 3.90 -15.15
CA LEU A 103 -4.57 4.65 -15.36
C LEU A 103 -4.40 6.14 -15.07
N GLY A 104 -3.41 6.52 -14.26
CA GLY A 104 -3.10 7.90 -13.93
C GLY A 104 -1.98 8.02 -12.90
N VAL A 105 -1.51 9.26 -12.73
CA VAL A 105 -0.48 9.63 -11.75
C VAL A 105 -0.93 10.90 -11.04
N HIS A 106 -0.86 10.90 -9.71
CA HIS A 106 -1.27 12.05 -8.88
C HIS A 106 -0.18 12.38 -7.87
N GLU A 107 0.14 13.66 -7.75
CA GLU A 107 0.97 14.15 -6.66
C GLU A 107 0.07 14.73 -5.56
N ILE A 108 0.21 14.24 -4.34
CA ILE A 108 -0.74 14.48 -3.24
C ILE A 108 0.05 14.95 -2.02
N ALA A 109 -0.34 16.12 -1.50
CA ALA A 109 0.10 16.59 -0.20
C ALA A 109 -0.74 15.96 0.90
N LEU A 110 -0.09 15.39 1.90
CA LEU A 110 -0.70 14.73 3.05
C LEU A 110 -0.58 15.63 4.28
N LEU A 111 -1.57 15.53 5.17
CA LEU A 111 -1.57 16.21 6.46
C LEU A 111 -0.60 15.51 7.43
N ASP A 112 0.05 16.30 8.28
CA ASP A 112 0.90 15.77 9.37
C ASP A 112 0.04 15.35 10.57
N VAL A 113 -0.73 14.27 10.39
CA VAL A 113 -1.65 13.74 11.40
C VAL A 113 -1.37 12.28 11.67
N ASN A 114 -1.42 11.91 12.95
CA ASN A 114 -1.30 10.52 13.37
C ASN A 114 -2.67 9.84 13.33
N GLY A 115 -3.13 9.54 12.12
CA GLY A 115 -4.44 8.93 11.88
C GLY A 115 -4.73 8.77 10.40
N TYR A 116 -5.86 8.12 10.11
CA TYR A 116 -6.37 8.02 8.75
C TYR A 116 -6.71 9.41 8.20
N GLN A 117 -6.32 9.63 6.96
CA GLN A 117 -6.76 10.74 6.11
C GLN A 117 -7.16 10.21 4.74
N LYS A 118 -8.04 10.95 4.05
CA LYS A 118 -8.50 10.57 2.71
C LYS A 118 -7.38 10.75 1.70
N LEU A 119 -7.19 9.74 0.85
CA LEU A 119 -6.33 9.83 -0.31
C LEU A 119 -7.15 10.41 -1.46
N ASN A 120 -7.02 11.70 -1.70
CA ASN A 120 -7.84 12.44 -2.66
C ASN A 120 -7.41 12.15 -4.12
N ILE A 121 -7.76 10.97 -4.63
CA ILE A 121 -7.65 10.58 -6.04
C ILE A 121 -9.03 10.36 -6.65
N PRO A 122 -9.20 10.60 -7.97
CA PRO A 122 -10.45 10.27 -8.64
C PRO A 122 -10.69 8.75 -8.63
N LEU A 123 -11.96 8.35 -8.72
CA LEU A 123 -12.32 6.94 -8.86
C LEU A 123 -12.04 6.47 -10.29
N TYR A 124 -11.52 5.26 -10.41
CA TYR A 124 -11.14 4.67 -11.69
C TYR A 124 -12.01 3.46 -12.02
N LYS A 125 -12.50 3.40 -13.26
CA LYS A 125 -13.17 2.19 -13.77
C LYS A 125 -12.13 1.16 -14.16
N LEU A 126 -12.37 -0.09 -13.78
CA LEU A 126 -11.51 -1.22 -14.12
C LEU A 126 -12.14 -2.14 -15.18
N ASN A 127 -11.31 -2.58 -16.10
CA ASN A 127 -11.56 -3.59 -17.09
C ASN A 127 -11.55 -4.98 -16.44
N PRO A 128 -12.55 -5.82 -16.74
CA PRO A 128 -12.60 -7.17 -16.18
C PRO A 128 -11.53 -8.08 -16.81
N ILE A 129 -10.84 -8.84 -15.96
CA ILE A 129 -9.91 -9.90 -16.35
C ILE A 129 -10.68 -11.22 -16.35
N GLY A 130 -10.81 -11.86 -17.51
CA GLY A 130 -11.43 -13.18 -17.61
C GLY A 130 -10.50 -14.28 -17.09
N ILE A 131 -10.97 -15.10 -16.16
CA ILE A 131 -10.24 -16.25 -15.61
C ILE A 131 -11.08 -17.51 -15.82
N GLY A 132 -10.42 -18.63 -16.14
CA GLY A 132 -11.10 -19.87 -16.48
C GLY A 132 -11.65 -19.86 -17.91
N SER A 133 -12.45 -20.88 -18.23
CA SER A 133 -12.96 -21.10 -19.58
C SER A 133 -14.39 -21.64 -19.56
N GLY A 134 -15.14 -21.41 -20.64
CA GLY A 134 -16.49 -21.96 -20.79
C GLY A 134 -17.47 -21.43 -19.72
N ALA A 135 -18.26 -22.33 -19.14
CA ALA A 135 -19.27 -22.00 -18.14
C ALA A 135 -18.70 -21.49 -16.81
N ASP A 136 -17.44 -21.82 -16.50
CA ASP A 136 -16.76 -21.45 -15.25
C ASP A 136 -15.98 -20.13 -15.36
N LYS A 137 -16.18 -19.37 -16.45
CA LYS A 137 -15.45 -18.11 -16.68
C LYS A 137 -15.84 -17.06 -15.63
N GLN A 138 -14.88 -16.67 -14.81
CA GLN A 138 -15.01 -15.62 -13.82
C GLN A 138 -14.37 -14.32 -14.31
N TYR A 139 -14.74 -13.20 -13.68
CA TYR A 139 -14.16 -11.89 -13.98
C TYR A 139 -13.65 -11.24 -12.71
N MET A 140 -12.36 -10.93 -12.68
CA MET A 140 -11.73 -10.20 -11.59
C MET A 140 -11.40 -8.77 -12.03
N ARG A 141 -11.32 -7.87 -11.05
CA ARG A 141 -10.87 -6.49 -11.24
C ARG A 141 -9.85 -6.23 -10.16
N GLU A 142 -8.61 -6.01 -10.56
CA GLU A 142 -7.50 -5.87 -9.63
C GLU A 142 -6.75 -4.57 -9.91
N SER A 143 -6.52 -3.81 -8.85
CA SER A 143 -5.82 -2.55 -8.89
C SER A 143 -4.80 -2.45 -7.78
N ILE A 144 -3.74 -1.69 -8.05
CA ILE A 144 -2.65 -1.43 -7.14
C ILE A 144 -2.35 0.07 -7.19
N LEU A 145 -2.03 0.65 -6.03
CA LEU A 145 -1.34 1.93 -5.98
C LEU A 145 0.15 1.68 -5.80
N ALA A 146 0.97 2.25 -6.68
CA ALA A 146 2.39 2.43 -6.38
C ALA A 146 2.55 3.82 -5.76
N ILE A 147 3.03 3.87 -4.52
CA ILE A 147 3.14 5.08 -3.71
C ILE A 147 4.63 5.41 -3.58
N GLU A 148 5.06 6.48 -4.24
CA GLU A 148 6.41 7.01 -4.21
C GLU A 148 6.51 8.14 -3.18
N ILE A 149 7.55 8.12 -2.35
CA ILE A 149 7.85 9.19 -1.39
C ILE A 149 8.52 10.35 -2.13
N VAL A 150 7.87 11.52 -2.19
CA VAL A 150 8.41 12.72 -2.87
C VAL A 150 9.04 13.68 -1.85
N SER A 151 8.43 13.83 -0.68
CA SER A 151 9.02 14.60 0.43
C SER A 151 8.46 14.14 1.76
N VAL A 152 9.13 14.52 2.86
CA VAL A 152 8.81 14.05 4.20
C VAL A 152 8.67 15.21 5.19
N TYR A 153 7.84 15.00 6.20
CA TYR A 153 7.98 15.67 7.49
C TYR A 153 9.07 14.97 8.27
N LYS A 154 10.04 15.74 8.78
CA LYS A 154 11.19 15.17 9.48
C LYS A 154 10.79 14.58 10.83
N GLY A 155 11.36 13.41 11.12
CA GLY A 155 11.37 12.79 12.43
C GLY A 155 12.33 13.50 13.38
N GLU A 156 12.04 13.41 14.66
CA GLU A 156 12.88 13.97 15.71
C GLU A 156 14.14 13.11 15.99
N LYS A 157 14.14 11.85 15.55
CA LYS A 157 15.19 10.89 15.90
C LYS A 157 15.70 10.04 14.73
N TYR A 158 14.79 9.51 13.92
CA TYR A 158 15.09 8.57 12.85
C TYR A 158 14.75 9.19 11.50
N SER A 159 15.52 8.82 10.47
CA SER A 159 15.26 9.23 9.08
C SER A 159 14.40 8.23 8.31
N ASP A 160 14.15 7.05 8.87
CA ASP A 160 13.23 6.06 8.32
C ASP A 160 11.86 6.70 8.07
N THR A 161 11.36 6.54 6.85
CA THR A 161 10.04 7.03 6.44
C THR A 161 9.05 5.89 6.47
N LEU A 162 7.98 6.04 7.25
CA LEU A 162 7.02 4.96 7.47
C LEU A 162 5.62 5.28 6.96
N ILE A 163 4.89 4.23 6.61
CA ILE A 163 3.45 4.24 6.31
C ILE A 163 2.78 3.16 7.15
N THR A 164 1.82 3.56 7.98
CA THR A 164 1.10 2.67 8.89
C THR A 164 0.08 1.82 8.15
N GLU A 165 -0.79 2.44 7.34
CA GLU A 165 -1.90 1.72 6.69
C GLU A 165 -2.34 2.42 5.40
N VAL A 166 -2.79 1.62 4.42
CA VAL A 166 -3.47 2.05 3.20
C VAL A 166 -4.60 1.06 2.93
N SER A 167 -5.83 1.56 2.88
CA SER A 167 -7.00 0.71 2.68
C SER A 167 -8.13 1.48 2.01
N ASN A 168 -9.14 0.75 1.52
CA ASN A 168 -10.40 1.38 1.14
C ASN A 168 -11.13 1.93 2.38
N GLU A 169 -11.91 3.01 2.20
CA GLU A 169 -12.69 3.63 3.29
C GLU A 169 -13.68 2.65 3.93
#